data_AF-A0A2H0BGM8-F1
#
_entry.id   AF-A0A2H0BGM8-F1
#
_cell.length_a   1.000
_cell.length_b   1.000
_cell.length_c   1.000
_cell.angle_alpha   90.00
_cell.angle_beta   90.00
_cell.angle_gamma   90.00
#
_symmetry.space_group_name_H-M   'P 1'
#
loop_
_entity.id
_entity.type
_entity.pdbx_description
1 polymer ?
#
loop_
_entity_poly.entity_id
_entity_poly.type
_entity_poly.pdbx_seq_one_letter_code
_entity_poly.pdbx_strand_id
1 'polypeptide(L)'
;MYRPSFIFSPGLIVLLVIGAIGYSVGYLYFYKAFEVGNISVVSAAINLNTILAMSVAWVVFGQRLSFVQIGGVCAVIAGVILVSVNMRELFSGKVSLVKGIKETIVASILFGVVFWPVNEYITERADWLAT
;
A
#
# COMPACT_ATOMS: atom_id res chain seq x y z
N MET A 1 1.82 30.75 21.45
CA MET A 1 2.24 29.36 21.75
C MET A 1 0.99 28.49 21.61
N TYR A 2 0.78 27.90 20.43
CA TYR A 2 -0.39 27.05 20.18
C TYR A 2 -0.19 25.74 20.95
N ARG A 3 -1.11 25.39 21.85
CA ARG A 3 -1.10 24.08 22.53
C ARG A 3 -1.94 23.14 21.67
N PRO A 4 -1.36 22.10 21.04
CA PRO A 4 -2.16 21.11 20.36
C PRO A 4 -3.12 20.49 21.38
N SER A 5 -4.41 20.72 21.20
CA SER A 5 -5.47 20.11 22.00
C SER A 5 -5.98 18.90 21.25
N PHE A 6 -5.59 17.71 21.70
CA PHE A 6 -6.05 16.44 21.13
C PHE A 6 -7.50 16.21 21.52
N ILE A 7 -8.43 16.59 20.65
CA ILE A 7 -9.85 16.28 20.83
C ILE A 7 -10.08 14.88 20.28
N PHE A 8 -10.05 13.87 21.15
CA PHE A 8 -10.38 12.50 20.79
C PHE A 8 -11.88 12.37 20.55
N SER A 9 -12.31 12.67 19.32
CA SER A 9 -13.68 12.37 18.90
C SER A 9 -13.86 10.85 18.75
N PRO A 10 -15.06 10.30 19.03
CA PRO A 10 -15.33 8.88 18.81
C PRO A 10 -15.03 8.41 17.38
N GLY A 11 -15.27 9.28 16.37
CA GLY A 11 -14.94 8.99 14.98
C GLY A 11 -13.43 8.86 14.75
N LEU A 12 -12.62 9.74 15.35
CA LEU A 12 -11.15 9.66 15.28
C LEU A 12 -10.64 8.34 15.89
N ILE A 13 -11.19 7.91 17.03
CA ILE A 13 -10.80 6.64 17.67
C ILE A 13 -11.09 5.46 16.74
N VAL A 14 -12.26 5.44 16.10
CA VAL A 14 -12.62 4.37 15.15
C VAL A 14 -11.65 4.35 13.97
N LEU A 15 -11.34 5.50 13.38
CA LEU A 15 -10.36 5.60 12.30
C LEU A 15 -8.97 5.12 12.73
N LEU A 16 -8.50 5.50 13.93
CA LEU A 16 -7.23 5.03 14.48
C LEU A 16 -7.21 3.51 14.65
N VAL A 17 -8.29 2.91 15.15
CA VAL A 17 -8.39 1.44 15.30
C VAL A 17 -8.37 0.75 13.94
N ILE A 18 -9.11 1.25 12.95
CA ILE A 18 -9.12 0.70 11.59
C ILE A 18 -7.71 0.78 10.97
N GLY A 19 -7.06 1.95 11.07
CA GLY A 19 -5.69 2.15 10.59
C GLY A 19 -4.70 1.21 11.27
N ALA A 20 -4.77 1.08 12.60
CA ALA A 20 -3.90 0.20 13.38
C ALA A 20 -4.07 -1.28 13.01
N ILE A 21 -5.32 -1.75 12.84
CA ILE A 21 -5.61 -3.12 12.41
C ILE A 21 -5.09 -3.33 10.99
N GLY A 22 -5.40 -2.43 10.05
CA GLY A 22 -4.95 -2.53 8.66
C GLY A 22 -3.43 -2.60 8.56
N TYR A 23 -2.72 -1.75 9.30
CA TYR A 23 -1.27 -1.74 9.34
C TYR A 23 -0.69 -3.03 9.96
N SER A 24 -1.22 -3.46 11.10
CA SER A 24 -0.74 -4.65 11.81
C SER A 24 -0.95 -5.92 10.99
N VAL A 25 -2.16 -6.11 10.45
CA VAL A 25 -2.49 -7.26 9.58
C VAL A 25 -1.68 -7.19 8.28
N GLY A 26 -1.44 -5.99 7.74
CA GLY A 26 -0.57 -5.78 6.59
C GLY A 26 0.84 -6.31 6.84
N TYR A 27 1.42 -6.02 7.99
CA TYR A 27 2.73 -6.55 8.38
C TYR A 27 2.73 -8.06 8.61
N LEU A 28 1.66 -8.64 9.16
CA LEU A 28 1.56 -10.10 9.28
C LEU A 28 1.66 -10.78 7.91
N TYR A 29 0.93 -10.27 6.90
CA TYR A 29 1.03 -10.79 5.53
C TYR A 29 2.38 -10.48 4.89
N PHE A 30 2.95 -9.30 5.14
CA PHE A 30 4.24 -8.92 4.57
C PHE A 30 5.38 -9.81 5.10
N TYR A 31 5.41 -10.09 6.40
CA TYR A 31 6.36 -11.03 6.98
C TYR A 31 6.07 -12.47 6.58
N LYS A 32 4.80 -12.86 6.43
CA LYS A 32 4.45 -14.17 5.87
C LYS A 32 4.96 -14.33 4.43
N ALA A 33 4.90 -13.27 3.63
CA ALA A 33 5.44 -13.26 2.28
C ALA A 33 6.96 -13.50 2.28
N PHE A 34 7.70 -12.87 3.21
CA PHE A 34 9.13 -13.12 3.38
C PHE A 34 9.44 -14.54 3.87
N GLU A 35 8.57 -15.13 4.70
CA GLU A 35 8.74 -16.49 5.18
C GLU A 35 8.62 -17.52 4.04
N VAL A 36 7.67 -17.32 3.11
CA VAL A 36 7.36 -18.31 2.06
C VAL A 36 7.99 -18.01 0.70
N GLY A 37 8.41 -16.76 0.47
CA GLY A 37 8.86 -16.23 -0.82
C GLY A 37 10.32 -15.78 -0.82
N ASN A 38 10.80 -15.37 -2.00
CA ASN A 38 12.13 -14.77 -2.12
C ASN A 38 12.11 -13.31 -1.64
N ILE A 39 13.02 -12.94 -0.75
CA ILE A 39 13.09 -11.60 -0.14
C ILE A 39 13.20 -10.49 -1.21
N SER A 40 14.04 -10.66 -2.23
CA SER A 40 14.21 -9.66 -3.29
C SER A 40 12.93 -9.47 -4.11
N VAL A 41 12.22 -10.56 -4.40
CA VAL A 41 10.93 -10.52 -5.11
C VAL A 41 9.86 -9.83 -4.28
N VAL A 42 9.71 -10.22 -3.01
CA VAL A 42 8.71 -9.65 -2.10
C VAL A 42 8.96 -8.15 -1.89
N SER A 43 10.21 -7.75 -1.67
CA SER A 43 10.62 -6.35 -1.52
C SER A 43 10.38 -5.51 -2.78
N ALA A 44 10.49 -6.11 -3.98
CA ALA A 44 10.11 -5.44 -5.21
C ALA A 44 8.58 -5.34 -5.35
N ALA A 45 7.87 -6.44 -5.12
CA ALA A 45 6.43 -6.55 -5.30
C ALA A 45 5.60 -5.68 -4.33
N ILE A 46 6.08 -5.46 -3.10
CA ILE A 46 5.35 -4.64 -2.11
C ILE A 46 5.19 -3.18 -2.54
N ASN A 47 6.00 -2.68 -3.47
CA ASN A 47 5.86 -1.33 -4.04
C ASN A 47 4.53 -1.12 -4.80
N LEU A 48 3.78 -2.20 -5.05
CA LEU A 48 2.39 -2.12 -5.48
C LEU A 48 1.54 -1.29 -4.51
N ASN A 49 1.88 -1.26 -3.21
CA ASN A 49 1.19 -0.43 -2.22
C ASN A 49 1.19 1.05 -2.61
N THR A 50 2.28 1.55 -3.19
CA THR A 50 2.43 2.95 -3.59
C THR A 50 1.46 3.28 -4.72
N ILE A 51 1.29 2.37 -5.67
CA ILE A 51 0.37 2.54 -6.80
C ILE A 51 -1.08 2.54 -6.31
N LEU A 52 -1.39 1.66 -5.36
CA LEU A 52 -2.71 1.61 -4.74
C LEU A 52 -2.99 2.89 -3.96
N ALA A 53 -2.05 3.36 -3.13
CA ALA A 53 -2.16 4.62 -2.41
C ALA A 53 -2.36 5.82 -3.35
N MET A 54 -1.55 5.93 -4.41
CA MET A 54 -1.69 6.97 -5.44
C MET A 54 -3.06 6.92 -6.13
N SER A 55 -3.57 5.72 -6.39
CA SER A 55 -4.90 5.54 -6.99
C SER A 55 -6.00 6.02 -6.04
N VAL A 56 -5.89 5.72 -4.73
CA VAL A 56 -6.83 6.24 -3.74
C VAL A 56 -6.70 7.76 -3.59
N ALA A 57 -5.49 8.30 -3.58
CA ALA A 57 -5.23 9.74 -3.53
C ALA A 57 -5.90 10.49 -4.69
N TRP A 58 -5.78 9.94 -5.91
CA TRP A 58 -6.41 10.53 -7.09
C TRP A 58 -7.94 10.49 -7.03
N VAL A 59 -8.54 9.38 -6.59
CA VAL A 59 -10.00 9.19 -6.57
C VAL A 59 -10.68 9.88 -5.39
N VAL A 60 -10.12 9.74 -4.18
CA VAL A 60 -10.75 10.17 -2.92
C VAL A 60 -10.35 11.60 -2.54
N PHE A 61 -9.09 11.95 -2.76
CA PHE A 61 -8.54 13.26 -2.37
C PHE A 61 -8.43 14.24 -3.55
N GLY A 62 -8.70 13.78 -4.78
CA GLY A 62 -8.67 14.60 -6.00
C GLY A 62 -7.26 15.04 -6.42
N GLN A 63 -6.22 14.41 -5.88
CA GLN A 63 -4.83 14.75 -6.18
C GLN A 63 -4.50 14.40 -7.64
N ARG A 64 -3.98 15.36 -8.41
CA ARG A 64 -3.66 15.12 -9.83
C ARG A 64 -2.28 14.49 -10.00
N LEU A 65 -2.19 13.50 -10.89
CA LEU A 65 -0.93 12.88 -11.27
C LEU A 65 -0.27 13.61 -12.44
N SER A 66 1.03 13.87 -12.33
CA SER A 66 1.84 14.39 -13.43
C SER A 66 2.18 13.28 -14.44
N PHE A 67 2.54 13.66 -15.67
CA PHE A 67 2.96 12.71 -16.69
C PHE A 67 4.18 11.86 -16.27
N VAL A 68 5.09 12.44 -15.48
CA VAL A 68 6.26 11.71 -14.94
C VAL A 68 5.81 10.67 -13.92
N GLN A 69 4.85 11.00 -13.05
CA GLN A 69 4.28 10.05 -12.09
C GLN A 69 3.57 8.89 -12.78
N ILE A 70 2.83 9.15 -13.86
CA ILE A 70 2.20 8.10 -14.68
C ILE A 70 3.27 7.16 -15.27
N GLY A 71 4.38 7.72 -15.79
CA GLY A 71 5.52 6.91 -16.25
C GLY A 71 6.10 6.02 -15.15
N GLY A 72 6.26 6.57 -13.93
CA GLY A 72 6.69 5.82 -12.75
C GLY A 72 5.72 4.70 -12.36
N VAL A 73 4.41 4.96 -12.40
CA VAL A 73 3.36 3.96 -12.14
C VAL A 73 3.48 2.79 -13.12
N CYS A 74 3.60 3.09 -14.42
CA CYS A 74 3.78 2.08 -15.45
C CYS A 74 5.06 1.24 -15.22
N ALA A 75 6.17 1.89 -14.85
CA ALA A 75 7.43 1.20 -14.56
C ALA A 75 7.33 0.27 -13.34
N VAL A 76 6.67 0.71 -12.27
CA VAL A 76 6.43 -0.13 -11.07
C VAL A 76 5.53 -1.30 -11.42
N ILE A 77 4.42 -1.09 -12.12
CA ILE A 77 3.51 -2.18 -12.53
C ILE A 77 4.27 -3.21 -13.38
N ALA A 78 5.05 -2.76 -14.36
CA ALA A 78 5.86 -3.65 -15.19
C ALA A 78 6.87 -4.45 -14.36
N GLY A 79 7.60 -3.78 -13.44
CA GLY A 79 8.54 -4.43 -12.54
C GLY A 79 7.88 -5.48 -11.64
N VAL A 80 6.75 -5.13 -11.02
CA VAL A 80 5.97 -6.06 -10.17
C VAL A 80 5.51 -7.28 -10.96
N ILE A 81 4.99 -7.10 -12.18
CA ILE A 81 4.58 -8.21 -13.05
C ILE A 81 5.78 -9.11 -13.38
N LEU A 82 6.90 -8.52 -13.78
CA LEU A 82 8.11 -9.26 -14.15
C LEU A 82 8.67 -10.11 -13.00
N VAL A 83 8.66 -9.60 -11.77
CA VAL A 83 9.16 -10.37 -10.61
C VAL A 83 8.14 -11.38 -10.08
N SER A 84 6.85 -11.18 -10.36
CA SER A 84 5.77 -11.98 -9.78
C SER A 84 5.47 -13.26 -10.55
N VAL A 85 5.83 -13.33 -11.84
CA VAL A 85 5.49 -14.46 -12.71
C VAL A 85 6.65 -15.45 -12.78
N ASN A 86 6.33 -16.75 -12.77
CA ASN A 86 7.31 -17.78 -13.05
C ASN A 86 7.70 -17.74 -14.54
N MET A 87 8.87 -17.18 -14.85
CA MET A 87 9.36 -17.05 -16.22
C MET A 87 9.43 -18.39 -16.97
N ARG A 88 9.83 -19.48 -16.31
CA ARG A 88 9.94 -20.79 -16.97
C ARG A 88 8.58 -21.31 -17.40
N GLU A 89 7.57 -21.12 -16.56
CA GLU A 89 6.20 -21.54 -16.87
C GLU A 89 5.56 -20.65 -17.93
N LEU A 90 5.87 -19.35 -17.93
CA LEU A 90 5.39 -18.41 -18.92
C LEU A 90 5.79 -18.82 -20.34
N PHE A 91 7.05 -19.22 -20.55
CA PHE A 91 7.52 -19.76 -21.84
C PHE A 91 6.89 -21.11 -22.22
N SER A 92 6.30 -21.82 -21.25
CA SER A 92 5.55 -23.06 -21.49
C SER A 92 4.04 -22.86 -21.68
N GLY A 93 3.57 -21.60 -21.73
CA GLY A 93 2.17 -21.25 -21.90
C GLY A 93 1.32 -21.34 -20.61
N LYS A 94 1.94 -21.49 -19.44
CA LYS A 94 1.27 -21.49 -18.14
C LYS A 94 1.63 -20.23 -17.36
N VAL A 95 0.66 -19.62 -16.68
CA VAL A 95 0.90 -18.45 -15.82
C VAL A 95 0.68 -18.86 -14.38
N SER A 96 1.75 -18.82 -13.59
CA SER A 96 1.70 -19.00 -12.14
C SER A 96 2.49 -17.90 -11.44
N LEU A 97 2.05 -17.58 -10.23
CA LEU A 97 2.73 -16.62 -9.37
C LEU A 97 3.83 -17.30 -8.59
N VAL A 98 4.96 -16.62 -8.43
CA VAL A 98 6.01 -17.07 -7.53
C VAL A 98 5.54 -17.00 -6.07
N LYS A 99 6.15 -17.82 -5.21
CA LYS A 99 5.77 -17.93 -3.80
C LYS A 99 5.90 -16.57 -3.08
N GLY A 100 4.95 -16.27 -2.18
CA GLY A 100 4.93 -15.03 -1.41
C GLY A 100 4.22 -13.85 -2.08
N ILE A 101 3.94 -13.93 -3.39
CA ILE A 101 3.28 -12.83 -4.11
C ILE A 101 1.83 -12.64 -3.64
N LYS A 102 1.11 -13.73 -3.35
CA LYS A 102 -0.28 -13.63 -2.88
C LYS A 102 -0.37 -12.85 -1.58
N GLU A 103 0.50 -13.19 -0.63
CA GLU A 103 0.64 -12.52 0.65
C GLU A 103 1.09 -11.07 0.48
N THR A 104 2.02 -10.81 -0.45
CA THR A 104 2.49 -9.46 -0.78
C THR A 104 1.38 -8.57 -1.36
N ILE A 105 0.49 -9.13 -2.20
CA ILE A 105 -0.66 -8.40 -2.74
C ILE A 105 -1.64 -8.04 -1.61
N VAL A 106 -1.94 -8.97 -0.71
CA VAL A 106 -2.80 -8.70 0.46
C VAL A 106 -2.19 -7.60 1.32
N ALA A 107 -0.90 -7.69 1.64
CA ALA A 107 -0.18 -6.65 2.37
C ALA A 107 -0.21 -5.29 1.65
N SER A 108 -0.03 -5.28 0.33
CA SER A 108 -0.06 -4.05 -0.48
C SER A 108 -1.42 -3.35 -0.43
N ILE A 109 -2.51 -4.13 -0.45
CA ILE A 109 -3.88 -3.61 -0.32
C ILE A 109 -4.09 -3.04 1.08
N LEU A 110 -3.67 -3.76 2.12
CA LEU A 110 -3.81 -3.31 3.50
C LEU A 110 -3.02 -2.00 3.76
N PHE A 111 -1.82 -1.87 3.20
CA PHE A 111 -1.05 -0.64 3.32
C PHE A 111 -1.61 0.50 2.47
N GLY A 112 -1.82 0.27 1.17
CA GLY A 112 -2.15 1.34 0.23
C GLY A 112 -3.63 1.75 0.22
N VAL A 113 -4.55 0.82 0.50
CA VAL A 113 -6.01 1.07 0.39
C VAL A 113 -6.66 1.21 1.76
N VAL A 114 -6.17 0.52 2.79
CA VAL A 114 -6.77 0.58 4.14
C VAL A 114 -6.05 1.57 5.03
N PHE A 115 -4.75 1.38 5.26
CA PHE A 115 -3.98 2.20 6.18
C PHE A 115 -3.71 3.61 5.65
N TRP A 116 -3.17 3.72 4.44
CA TRP A 116 -2.71 5.01 3.91
C TRP A 116 -3.82 6.08 3.84
N PRO A 117 -5.03 5.82 3.34
CA PRO A 117 -6.08 6.84 3.26
C PRO A 117 -6.59 7.28 4.64
N VAL A 118 -6.61 6.37 5.61
CA VAL A 118 -6.95 6.68 7.00
C VAL A 118 -5.88 7.59 7.61
N ASN A 119 -4.60 7.26 7.39
CA ASN A 119 -3.48 8.08 7.83
C ASN A 119 -3.51 9.48 7.19
N GLU A 120 -3.76 9.56 5.89
CA GLU A 120 -3.87 10.82 5.15
C GLU A 120 -5.01 11.68 5.69
N TYR A 121 -6.20 11.10 5.86
CA TYR A 121 -7.35 11.81 6.41
C TYR A 121 -7.09 12.36 7.81
N ILE A 122 -6.48 11.57 8.70
CA ILE A 122 -6.14 12.02 10.05
C ILE A 122 -5.10 13.14 10.00
N THR A 123 -4.08 13.02 9.15
CA THR A 123 -2.97 14.00 9.10
C THR A 123 -3.39 15.31 8.46
N GLU A 124 -4.15 15.28 7.36
CA GLU A 124 -4.54 16.47 6.59
C GLU A 124 -5.78 17.17 7.15
N ARG A 125 -6.75 16.42 7.69
CA ARG A 125 -8.06 16.97 8.05
C ARG A 125 -8.36 16.99 9.54
N ALA A 126 -7.68 16.18 10.35
CA ALA A 126 -7.90 16.15 11.79
C ALA A 126 -6.85 16.98 12.53
N ASP A 127 -6.78 18.29 12.27
CA ASP A 127 -6.05 19.33 13.04
C ASP A 127 -4.64 18.97 13.56
N TRP A 128 -3.98 17.96 12.98
CA TRP A 128 -2.67 17.48 13.43
C TRP A 128 -1.58 18.50 13.08
N LEU A 129 -1.77 19.19 11.97
CA LEU A 129 -1.01 20.36 11.54
C LEU A 129 -1.98 21.53 11.46
N ALA A 130 -2.26 22.18 12.60
CA ALA A 130 -2.72 23.56 12.57
C ALA A 130 -1.67 24.36 11.78
N THR A 131 -1.99 24.67 10.52
CA THR A 131 -1.16 25.48 9.61
C THR A 131 -0.71 26.79 10.25
#